data_AF-A0A3N5R890-F1
#
_entry.id   AF-A0A3N5R890-F1
#
_cell.length_a   1.000
_cell.length_b   1.000
_cell.length_c   1.000
_cell.angle_alpha   90.00
_cell.angle_beta   90.00
_cell.angle_gamma   90.00
#
_symmetry.space_group_name_H-M   'P 1'
#
loop_
_entity.id
_entity.type
_entity.pdbx_description
1 polymer ?
#
loop_
_entity_poly.entity_id
_entity_poly.type
_entity_poly.pdbx_seq_one_letter_code
_entity_poly.pdbx_strand_id
1 'polypeptide(L)'
;MEHCVVREVREETGVPVTKVSYHSSQPWPFPNSIMLGFNAEASQDTIQVDGHEIEKAQWFSRPELRSALQNGSIVLPTPISIAYRLIEDWFNAAGLGKLSDIVESLQQ
;
A
#
# COMPACT_ATOMS: atom_id res chain seq x y z
N MET A 1 -6.91 0.07 17.38
CA MET A 1 -7.02 0.36 15.93
C MET A 1 -6.29 -0.68 15.12
N GLU A 2 -5.15 -1.13 15.64
CA GLU A 2 -4.31 -2.24 15.20
C GLU A 2 -5.11 -3.53 14.97
N HIS A 3 -6.04 -3.87 15.88
CA HIS A 3 -6.93 -5.02 15.67
C HIS A 3 -7.82 -4.91 14.43
N CYS A 4 -8.19 -3.69 14.02
CA CYS A 4 -8.94 -3.45 12.79
C CYS A 4 -8.07 -3.79 11.59
N VAL A 5 -6.83 -3.33 11.54
CA VAL A 5 -5.88 -3.65 10.46
C VAL A 5 -5.70 -5.17 10.32
N VAL A 6 -5.50 -5.87 11.45
CA VAL A 6 -5.36 -7.34 11.44
C VAL A 6 -6.62 -8.02 10.91
N ARG A 7 -7.80 -7.53 11.28
CA ARG A 7 -9.08 -8.07 10.84
C ARG A 7 -9.33 -7.81 9.35
N GLU A 8 -9.31 -6.56 8.91
CA GLU A 8 -9.64 -6.17 7.53
C GLU A 8 -8.68 -6.84 6.53
N VAL A 9 -7.36 -6.78 6.76
CA VAL A 9 -6.40 -7.40 5.83
C VAL A 9 -6.64 -8.90 5.70
N ARG A 10 -7.01 -9.57 6.79
CA ARG A 10 -7.34 -10.99 6.77
C ARG A 10 -8.67 -11.26 6.07
N GLU A 11 -9.69 -10.44 6.29
CA GLU A 11 -11.01 -10.58 5.66
C GLU A 11 -10.93 -10.36 4.15
N GLU A 12 -10.22 -9.32 3.70
CA GLU A 12 -10.15 -8.92 2.29
C GLU A 12 -9.15 -9.74 1.45
N THR A 13 -8.04 -10.19 2.05
CA THR A 13 -6.93 -10.83 1.30
C THR A 13 -6.54 -12.21 1.80
N GLY A 14 -7.12 -12.67 2.92
CA GLY A 14 -6.73 -13.93 3.56
C GLY A 14 -5.35 -13.90 4.23
N VAL A 15 -4.64 -12.77 4.20
CA VAL A 15 -3.26 -12.66 4.70
C VAL A 15 -3.25 -12.28 6.19
N PRO A 16 -2.77 -13.15 7.09
CA PRO A 16 -2.52 -12.79 8.48
C PRO A 16 -1.31 -11.86 8.61
N VAL A 17 -1.53 -10.70 9.24
CA VAL A 17 -0.49 -9.69 9.52
C VAL A 17 -0.20 -9.53 11.01
N THR A 18 1.02 -9.10 11.32
CA THR A 18 1.55 -8.85 12.67
C THR A 18 2.34 -7.55 12.69
N LYS A 19 2.88 -7.16 13.85
CA LYS A 19 3.69 -5.94 14.05
C LYS A 19 3.07 -4.68 13.43
N VAL A 20 1.77 -4.50 13.64
CA VAL A 20 1.04 -3.34 13.16
C VAL A 20 1.55 -2.09 13.87
N SER A 21 2.02 -1.10 13.10
CA SER A 21 2.56 0.16 13.60
C SER A 21 1.89 1.33 12.92
N TYR A 22 1.43 2.30 13.71
CA TYR A 22 0.86 3.53 13.19
C TYR A 22 1.90 4.32 12.41
N HIS A 23 1.50 4.85 11.26
CA HIS A 23 2.33 5.65 10.38
C HIS A 23 1.91 7.12 10.40
N SER A 24 0.70 7.41 9.93
CA SER A 24 0.20 8.77 9.76
C SER A 24 -1.32 8.80 9.71
N SER A 25 -1.90 10.00 9.70
CA SER A 25 -3.34 10.19 9.51
C SER A 25 -3.61 11.29 8.50
N GLN A 26 -4.70 11.15 7.77
CA GLN A 26 -5.15 12.13 6.77
C GLN A 26 -6.66 12.36 6.93
N PRO A 27 -7.12 13.61 7.09
CA PRO A 27 -8.55 13.91 6.99
C PRO A 27 -9.10 13.48 5.63
N TRP A 28 -10.23 12.77 5.64
CA TRP A 28 -10.92 12.33 4.44
C TRP A 28 -12.34 12.94 4.41
N PRO A 29 -12.54 14.04 3.68
CA PRO A 29 -13.67 14.94 3.89
C PRO A 29 -15.05 14.43 3.43
N PHE A 30 -15.24 13.14 3.11
CA PHE A 30 -16.55 12.58 2.80
C PHE A 30 -16.74 11.19 3.46
N PRO A 31 -17.75 10.99 4.34
CA PRO A 31 -18.73 11.95 4.86
C PRO A 31 -18.25 12.76 6.08
N ASN A 32 -17.18 12.35 6.79
CA ASN A 32 -16.42 13.05 7.84
C ASN A 32 -15.44 12.04 8.48
N SER A 33 -14.55 11.46 7.68
CA SER A 33 -13.69 10.37 8.14
C SER A 33 -12.24 10.83 8.34
N ILE A 34 -11.49 10.08 9.14
CA ILE A 34 -10.03 10.20 9.21
C ILE A 34 -9.44 8.88 8.72
N MET A 35 -8.61 8.95 7.69
CA MET A 35 -7.84 7.80 7.22
C MET A 35 -6.62 7.65 8.11
N LEU A 36 -6.39 6.44 8.61
CA LEU A 36 -5.26 6.12 9.46
C LEU A 36 -4.38 5.11 8.75
N GLY A 37 -3.15 5.51 8.46
CA GLY A 37 -2.16 4.69 7.79
C GLY A 37 -1.40 3.85 8.80
N PHE A 38 -1.21 2.58 8.47
CA PHE A 38 -0.44 1.63 9.26
C PHE A 38 0.51 0.85 8.36
N ASN A 39 1.66 0.46 8.93
CA ASN A 39 2.52 -0.56 8.37
C ASN A 39 2.32 -1.86 9.14
N ALA A 40 2.34 -3.00 8.44
CA ALA A 40 2.20 -4.32 9.06
C ALA A 40 3.08 -5.35 8.32
N GLU A 41 3.46 -6.41 9.04
CA GLU A 41 4.25 -7.51 8.49
C GLU A 41 3.37 -8.73 8.27
N ALA A 42 3.28 -9.21 7.03
CA ALA A 42 2.59 -10.46 6.72
C ALA A 42 3.37 -11.66 7.25
N SER A 43 2.65 -12.65 7.79
CA SER A 43 3.24 -13.90 8.30
C SER A 43 3.28 -15.02 7.27
N GLN A 44 2.62 -14.84 6.12
CA GLN A 44 2.64 -15.72 4.96
C GLN A 44 2.36 -14.92 3.68
N ASP A 45 2.62 -15.52 2.52
CA ASP A 45 2.49 -14.91 1.19
C ASP A 45 1.26 -15.40 0.40
N THR A 46 0.54 -16.40 0.91
CA THR A 46 -0.67 -16.92 0.25
C THR A 46 -1.81 -15.90 0.34
N ILE A 47 -2.25 -15.42 -0.81
CA ILE A 47 -3.38 -14.48 -0.97
C ILE A 47 -4.63 -15.27 -1.37
N GLN A 48 -5.74 -14.97 -0.70
CA GLN A 48 -7.10 -15.37 -1.08
C GLN A 48 -8.01 -14.17 -0.93
N VAL A 49 -8.29 -13.48 -2.05
CA VAL A 49 -9.18 -12.32 -2.03
C VAL A 49 -10.61 -12.73 -1.74
N ASP A 50 -11.35 -11.86 -1.06
CA ASP A 50 -12.77 -12.08 -0.74
C ASP A 50 -13.68 -12.13 -1.97
N GLY A 51 -13.27 -11.48 -3.07
CA GLY A 51 -14.04 -11.33 -4.29
C GLY A 51 -15.26 -10.39 -4.16
N HIS A 52 -15.41 -9.70 -3.02
CA HIS A 52 -16.51 -8.79 -2.74
C HIS A 52 -16.03 -7.34 -2.69
N GLU A 53 -15.00 -7.05 -1.89
CA GLU A 53 -14.39 -5.73 -1.78
C GLU A 53 -13.14 -5.62 -2.64
N ILE A 54 -12.35 -6.70 -2.72
CA ILE A 54 -11.09 -6.73 -3.47
C ILE A 54 -11.18 -7.73 -4.62
N GLU A 55 -11.04 -7.24 -5.84
CA GLU A 55 -11.02 -8.08 -7.05
C GLU A 55 -9.66 -8.80 -7.21
N LYS A 56 -8.56 -8.12 -6.87
CA LYS A 56 -7.20 -8.63 -7.09
C LYS A 56 -6.22 -8.08 -6.07
N ALA A 57 -5.37 -8.96 -5.54
CA ALA A 57 -4.23 -8.61 -4.69
C ALA A 57 -2.98 -9.35 -5.16
N GLN A 58 -1.82 -8.69 -5.08
CA GLN A 58 -0.53 -9.23 -5.50
C GLN A 58 0.59 -8.70 -4.60
N TRP A 59 1.60 -9.52 -4.37
CA TRP A 59 2.85 -9.08 -3.76
C TRP A 59 3.76 -8.41 -4.78
N PHE A 60 4.45 -7.38 -4.33
CA PHE A 60 5.48 -6.70 -5.10
C PHE A 60 6.75 -6.57 -4.27
N SER A 61 7.86 -7.04 -4.79
CA SER A 61 9.17 -6.56 -4.41
C SER A 61 9.37 -5.13 -4.94
N ARG A 62 10.33 -4.39 -4.36
CA ARG A 62 10.65 -3.03 -4.83
C ARG A 62 11.09 -3.00 -6.30
N PRO A 63 11.95 -3.92 -6.79
CA PRO A 63 12.26 -3.99 -8.22
C PRO A 63 11.03 -4.28 -9.08
N GLU A 64 10.16 -5.21 -8.68
CA GLU A 64 8.93 -5.51 -9.42
C GLU A 64 7.99 -4.31 -9.49
N LEU A 65 7.79 -3.60 -8.37
CA LEU A 65 6.98 -2.38 -8.37
C LEU A 65 7.57 -1.33 -9.32
N ARG A 66 8.88 -1.11 -9.28
CA ARG A 66 9.55 -0.18 -10.21
C ARG A 66 9.30 -0.56 -11.66
N SER A 67 9.51 -1.82 -12.03
CA SER A 67 9.27 -2.29 -13.40
C SER A 67 7.80 -2.18 -13.79
N ALA A 68 6.87 -2.46 -12.88
CA ALA A 68 5.44 -2.37 -13.12
C ALA A 68 4.96 -0.92 -13.32
N LEU A 69 5.57 0.05 -12.64
CA LEU A 69 5.33 1.47 -12.89
C LEU A 69 5.87 1.89 -14.26
N GLN A 70 7.10 1.49 -14.58
CA GLN A 70 7.75 1.87 -15.85
C GLN A 70 7.05 1.31 -17.09
N ASN A 71 6.46 0.12 -17.00
CA ASN A 71 5.71 -0.48 -18.09
C ASN A 71 4.21 -0.15 -18.07
N GLY A 72 3.75 0.67 -17.11
CA GLY A 72 2.37 1.10 -16.98
C GLY A 72 1.37 0.02 -16.55
N SER A 73 1.84 -1.15 -16.11
CA SER A 73 0.95 -2.21 -15.59
C SER A 73 0.37 -1.89 -14.21
N ILE A 74 0.98 -0.94 -13.48
CA ILE A 74 0.46 -0.39 -12.22
C ILE A 74 0.45 1.12 -12.30
N VAL A 75 -0.62 1.71 -11.76
CA VAL A 75 -0.74 3.15 -11.53
C VAL A 75 -0.87 3.37 -10.03
N LEU A 76 -0.06 4.29 -9.49
CA LEU A 76 -0.14 4.64 -8.08
C LEU A 76 -1.32 5.57 -7.80
N PRO A 77 -1.81 5.58 -6.55
CA PRO A 77 -2.66 6.66 -6.04
C PRO A 77 -1.99 8.03 -6.21
N THR A 78 -2.77 9.10 -6.10
CA THR A 78 -2.24 10.46 -6.22
C THR A 78 -1.21 10.76 -5.11
N PRO A 79 -0.16 11.55 -5.38
CA PRO A 79 0.88 11.86 -4.40
C PRO A 79 0.40 12.50 -3.09
N ILE A 80 -0.78 13.12 -3.10
CA ILE A 80 -1.40 13.72 -1.91
C ILE A 80 -2.11 12.70 -1.00
N SER A 81 -2.33 11.46 -1.47
CA SER A 81 -3.04 10.44 -0.72
C SER A 81 -2.15 9.74 0.31
N ILE A 82 -2.75 9.32 1.43
CA ILE A 82 -2.08 8.52 2.45
C ILE A 82 -1.59 7.19 1.88
N ALA A 83 -2.32 6.61 0.92
CA ALA A 83 -1.94 5.38 0.25
C ALA A 83 -0.61 5.55 -0.52
N TYR A 84 -0.48 6.63 -1.30
CA TYR A 84 0.79 6.95 -1.96
C TYR A 84 1.91 7.12 -0.94
N ARG A 85 1.65 7.85 0.16
CA ARG A 85 2.67 8.11 1.17
C ARG A 85 3.18 6.84 1.85
N LEU A 86 2.29 5.90 2.18
CA LEU A 86 2.67 4.60 2.75
C LEU A 86 3.56 3.80 1.78
N ILE A 87 3.20 3.76 0.50
CA ILE A 87 3.98 3.06 -0.54
C ILE A 87 5.34 3.73 -0.74
N GLU A 88 5.38 5.06 -0.79
CA GLU A 88 6.62 5.85 -0.94
C GLU A 88 7.59 5.60 0.21
N ASP A 89 7.11 5.70 1.46
CA ASP A 89 7.97 5.51 2.63
C ASP A 89 8.49 4.06 2.70
N TRP A 90 7.64 3.06 2.40
CA TRP A 90 8.08 1.67 2.28
C TRP A 90 9.12 1.48 1.17
N PHE A 91 8.90 2.04 -0.02
CA PHE A 91 9.81 1.88 -1.15
C PHE A 91 11.19 2.50 -0.84
N ASN A 92 11.19 3.74 -0.35
CA ASN A 92 12.38 4.54 -0.10
C ASN A 92 13.24 3.96 1.05
N ALA A 93 12.65 3.24 2.00
CA ALA A 93 13.36 2.64 3.12
C ALA A 93 14.48 1.64 2.71
N ALA A 94 14.46 1.11 1.48
CA ALA A 94 15.52 0.23 0.99
C ALA A 94 16.75 0.95 0.41
N GLY A 95 16.71 2.28 0.27
CA GLY A 95 17.83 3.04 -0.29
C GLY A 95 18.10 2.81 -1.78
N LEU A 96 17.12 2.30 -2.54
CA LEU A 96 17.23 1.95 -3.97
C LEU A 96 16.91 3.10 -4.93
N GLY A 97 16.89 4.34 -4.42
CA GLY A 97 16.36 5.53 -5.09
C GLY A 97 14.98 5.93 -4.56
N LYS A 98 14.46 7.07 -5.02
CA LYS A 98 13.15 7.57 -4.57
C LYS A 98 12.04 7.16 -5.53
N LEU A 99 10.87 6.86 -4.97
CA LEU A 99 9.66 6.60 -5.75
C LEU A 99 9.24 7.81 -6.59
N SER A 100 9.36 9.03 -6.04
CA SER A 100 9.06 10.29 -6.72
C SER A 100 9.82 10.44 -8.04
N ASP A 101 11.11 10.13 -8.05
CA ASP A 101 11.97 10.29 -9.22
C ASP A 101 11.52 9.36 -10.37
N ILE A 102 11.00 8.17 -10.03
CA ILE A 102 10.43 7.23 -11.00
C ILE A 102 9.14 7.81 -11.58
N VAL A 103 8.23 8.28 -10.73
CA VAL A 103 6.92 8.81 -11.16
C VAL A 103 7.09 10.06 -12.04
N GLU A 104 7.98 10.99 -11.66
CA GLU A 104 8.29 12.19 -12.44
C GLU A 104 8.85 11.85 -13.83
N SER A 105 9.68 10.81 -13.93
CA SER A 105 10.25 10.38 -15.21
C SER A 105 9.24 9.78 -16.19
N LEU A 106 8.07 9.34 -15.71
CA LEU A 106 7.00 8.75 -16.52
C LEU A 106 5.98 9.78 -17.03
N GLN A 107 6.05 11.02 -16.54
CA GLN A 107 5.16 12.12 -16.94
C GLN A 107 5.78 13.01 -18.03
N GLN A 108 6.98 12.68 -18.50
CA GLN A 108 7.71 13.33 -19.61
C GLN A 108 7.56 12.51 -20.89
#